data_AF-A0A2S9PWR6-F1
#
_entry.id   AF-A0A2S9PWR6-F1
#
_cell.length_a   1.000
_cell.length_b   1.000
_cell.length_c   1.000
_cell.angle_alpha   90.00
_cell.angle_beta   90.00
_cell.angle_gamma   90.00
#
_symmetry.space_group_name_H-M   'P 1'
#
loop_
_entity.id
_entity.type
_entity.pdbx_description
1 polymer ?
#
loop_
_entity_poly.entity_id
_entity_poly.type
_entity_poly.pdbx_seq_one_letter_code
_entity_poly.pdbx_strand_id
1 'polypeptide(L)'
;MEWLTSLAPVLSPLFGMTGVLGGGWLVYRQNTKKNKADAEIAEGQTFVSSMKTVTEGFTSLLEQQRSVNESTMARVTTLEERQVDLERKVERLEEEQRQWRRWKAAALEYIRDLRDLVAKTLGRAAPAPPEEIEADVDAQDRD
;
A
#
# COMPACT_ATOMS: atom_id res chain seq x y z
N MET A 1 84.35 -51.74 24.99
CA MET A 1 82.99 -51.43 24.51
C MET A 1 82.02 -51.19 25.68
N GLU A 2 82.44 -50.49 26.75
CA GLU A 2 81.58 -50.26 27.94
C GLU A 2 81.12 -48.79 28.09
N TRP A 3 81.68 -47.86 27.30
CA TRP A 3 81.35 -46.43 27.40
C TRP A 3 80.06 -46.03 26.65
N LEU A 4 79.69 -46.78 25.60
CA LEU A 4 78.47 -46.53 24.80
C LEU A 4 77.20 -47.04 25.49
N THR A 5 77.30 -48.10 26.30
CA THR A 5 76.21 -48.61 27.13
C THR A 5 75.96 -47.75 28.36
N SER A 6 76.96 -47.01 28.85
CA SER A 6 76.82 -46.07 29.99
C SER A 6 76.12 -44.75 29.64
N LEU A 7 76.06 -44.36 28.36
CA LEU A 7 75.39 -43.14 27.87
C LEU A 7 73.96 -43.39 27.35
N ALA A 8 73.57 -44.66 27.18
CA ALA A 8 72.26 -45.08 26.71
C ALA A 8 71.06 -44.55 27.56
N PRO A 9 71.11 -44.47 28.90
CA PRO A 9 69.99 -43.95 29.69
C PRO A 9 69.88 -42.42 29.67
N VAL A 10 70.91 -41.71 29.17
CA VAL A 10 70.92 -40.24 29.10
C VAL A 10 70.47 -39.74 27.72
N LEU A 11 70.75 -40.50 26.65
CA LEU A 11 70.35 -40.14 25.30
C LEU A 11 68.88 -40.48 24.99
N SER A 12 68.33 -41.55 25.57
CA SER A 12 66.95 -41.99 25.34
C SER A 12 65.88 -40.95 25.75
N PRO A 13 65.99 -40.22 26.88
CA PRO A 13 65.09 -39.11 27.21
C PRO A 13 65.24 -37.90 26.28
N LEU A 14 66.44 -37.62 25.77
CA LEU A 14 66.72 -36.51 24.85
C LEU A 14 66.04 -36.73 23.48
N PHE A 15 66.08 -37.95 22.96
CA PHE A 15 65.36 -38.31 21.72
C PHE A 15 63.84 -38.36 21.93
N GLY A 16 63.37 -38.83 23.09
CA GLY A 16 61.95 -38.78 23.44
C GLY A 16 61.41 -37.35 23.54
N MET A 17 62.12 -36.45 24.22
CA MET A 17 61.70 -35.05 24.34
C MET A 17 61.78 -34.28 23.02
N THR A 18 62.81 -34.50 22.20
CA THR A 18 62.89 -33.87 20.87
C THR A 18 61.81 -34.38 19.91
N GLY A 19 61.42 -35.65 20.00
CA GLY A 19 60.29 -36.21 19.25
C GLY A 19 58.94 -35.58 19.62
N VAL A 20 58.67 -35.41 20.92
CA VAL A 20 57.41 -34.78 21.40
C VAL A 20 57.37 -33.30 21.03
N LEU A 21 58.47 -32.57 21.16
CA LEU A 21 58.56 -31.17 20.76
C LEU A 21 58.41 -30.99 19.24
N GLY A 22 59.04 -31.86 18.45
CA GLY A 22 58.90 -31.86 16.98
C GLY A 22 57.49 -32.20 16.51
N GLY A 23 56.85 -33.20 17.14
CA GLY A 23 55.46 -33.56 16.88
C GLY A 23 54.49 -32.43 17.26
N GLY A 24 54.70 -31.79 18.40
CA GLY A 24 53.93 -30.62 18.85
C GLY A 24 54.04 -29.45 17.88
N TRP A 25 55.23 -29.18 17.33
CA TRP A 25 55.43 -28.12 16.34
C TRP A 25 54.73 -28.43 15.00
N LEU A 26 54.77 -29.67 14.53
CA LEU A 26 54.07 -30.08 13.31
C LEU A 26 52.55 -29.95 13.46
N VAL A 27 51.99 -30.39 14.59
CA VAL A 27 50.57 -30.24 14.91
C VAL A 27 50.18 -28.77 15.00
N TYR A 28 50.98 -27.95 15.70
CA TYR A 28 50.78 -26.50 15.78
C TYR A 28 50.78 -25.85 14.39
N ARG A 29 51.75 -26.21 13.53
CA ARG A 29 51.84 -25.69 12.15
C ARG A 29 50.66 -26.13 11.28
N GLN A 30 50.17 -27.36 11.46
CA GLN A 30 49.03 -27.87 10.72
C GLN A 30 47.73 -27.20 11.19
N ASN A 31 47.54 -27.01 12.49
CA ASN A 31 46.38 -26.30 13.03
C ASN A 31 46.38 -24.83 12.62
N THR A 32 47.53 -24.15 12.65
CA THR A 32 47.60 -22.75 12.20
C THR A 32 47.29 -22.58 10.71
N LYS A 33 47.64 -23.55 9.85
CA LYS A 33 47.24 -23.53 8.44
C LYS A 33 45.75 -23.84 8.24
N LYS A 34 45.22 -24.83 8.96
CA LYS A 34 43.78 -25.17 8.93
C LYS A 34 42.92 -24.02 9.43
N ASN A 35 43.25 -23.43 10.58
CA ASN A 35 42.54 -22.29 11.14
C ASN A 35 42.49 -21.08 10.19
N LYS A 36 43.56 -20.84 9.41
CA LYS A 36 43.55 -19.77 8.39
C LYS A 36 42.64 -20.09 7.21
N ALA A 37 42.68 -21.32 6.70
CA ALA A 37 41.80 -21.75 5.61
C ALA A 37 40.33 -21.77 6.05
N ASP A 38 40.04 -22.24 7.26
CA ASP A 38 38.69 -22.28 7.81
C ASP A 38 38.16 -20.85 8.06
N ALA A 39 39.02 -19.91 8.46
CA ALA A 39 38.64 -18.50 8.59
C ALA A 39 38.28 -17.86 7.24
N GLU A 40 39.09 -18.11 6.19
CA GLU A 40 38.84 -17.59 4.84
C GLU A 40 37.55 -18.17 4.22
N ILE A 41 37.30 -19.47 4.45
CA ILE A 41 36.06 -20.13 4.03
C ILE A 41 34.85 -19.57 4.80
N ALA A 42 34.98 -19.34 6.11
CA ALA A 42 33.92 -18.75 6.92
C ALA A 42 33.59 -17.32 6.47
N GLU A 43 34.59 -16.49 6.20
CA GLU A 43 34.40 -15.14 5.65
C GLU A 43 33.71 -15.18 4.28
N GLY A 44 34.15 -16.07 3.37
CA GLY A 44 33.50 -16.28 2.08
C GLY A 44 32.04 -16.73 2.20
N GLN A 45 31.74 -17.64 3.12
CA GLN A 45 30.36 -18.09 3.38
C GLN A 45 29.48 -16.97 3.95
N THR A 46 30.00 -16.15 4.87
CA THR A 46 29.24 -15.01 5.40
C THR A 46 28.95 -13.96 4.33
N PHE A 47 29.89 -13.71 3.42
CA PHE A 47 29.68 -12.81 2.30
C PHE A 47 28.58 -13.33 1.35
N VAL A 48 28.65 -14.59 0.94
CA VAL A 48 27.62 -15.23 0.09
C VAL A 48 26.26 -15.23 0.78
N SER A 49 26.21 -15.51 2.08
CA SER A 49 24.98 -15.44 2.86
C SER A 49 24.40 -14.03 2.87
N SER A 50 25.22 -13.01 3.09
CA SER A 50 24.77 -11.61 3.11
C SER A 50 24.25 -11.16 1.73
N MET A 51 24.94 -11.51 0.64
CA MET A 51 24.48 -11.22 -0.72
C MET A 51 23.17 -11.92 -1.06
N LYS A 52 23.02 -13.17 -0.62
CA LYS A 52 21.78 -13.92 -0.79
C LYS A 52 20.64 -13.21 -0.06
N THR A 53 20.82 -12.82 1.20
CA THR A 53 19.81 -12.09 1.97
C THR A 53 19.46 -10.75 1.32
N VAL A 54 20.44 -10.00 0.82
CA VAL A 54 20.20 -8.72 0.12
C VAL A 54 19.41 -8.94 -1.18
N THR A 55 19.77 -9.97 -1.95
CA THR A 55 19.08 -10.32 -3.21
C THR A 55 17.64 -10.77 -2.95
N GLU A 56 17.42 -11.60 -1.92
CA GLU A 56 16.09 -12.01 -1.47
C GLU A 56 15.27 -10.80 -1.02
N GLY A 57 15.88 -9.88 -0.27
CA GLY A 57 15.25 -8.63 0.16
C GLY A 57 14.84 -7.73 -1.01
N PHE A 58 15.72 -7.50 -1.99
CA PHE A 58 15.38 -6.72 -3.18
C PHE A 58 14.28 -7.39 -4.02
N THR A 59 14.34 -8.71 -4.16
CA THR A 59 13.31 -9.47 -4.88
C THR A 59 11.95 -9.31 -4.18
N SER A 60 11.92 -9.44 -2.85
CA SER A 60 10.71 -9.25 -2.06
C SER A 60 10.17 -7.83 -2.16
N LEU A 61 11.02 -6.81 -2.14
CA LEU A 61 10.62 -5.42 -2.30
C LEU A 61 10.06 -5.12 -3.69
N LEU A 62 10.67 -5.69 -4.74
CA LEU A 62 10.15 -5.55 -6.11
C LEU A 62 8.77 -6.21 -6.26
N GLU A 63 8.58 -7.38 -5.66
CA GLU A 63 7.29 -8.06 -5.67
C GLU A 63 6.23 -7.29 -4.86
N GLN A 64 6.62 -6.75 -3.71
CA GLN A 64 5.77 -5.88 -2.92
C GLN A 64 5.42 -4.59 -3.69
N GLN A 65 6.37 -3.98 -4.39
CA GLN A 65 6.12 -2.80 -5.21
C GLN A 65 5.14 -3.11 -6.35
N ARG A 66 5.27 -4.26 -7.01
CA ARG A 66 4.34 -4.70 -8.06
C ARG A 66 2.93 -4.87 -7.53
N SER A 67 2.76 -5.64 -6.45
CA SER A 67 1.44 -5.88 -5.85
C SER A 67 0.78 -4.60 -5.33
N VAL A 68 1.54 -3.69 -4.71
CA VAL A 68 1.03 -2.37 -4.29
C VAL A 68 0.62 -1.53 -5.49
N ASN A 69 1.41 -1.54 -6.57
CA ASN A 69 1.08 -0.79 -7.78
C ASN A 69 -0.19 -1.34 -8.45
N GLU A 70 -0.32 -2.65 -8.59
CA GLU A 70 -1.53 -3.29 -9.12
C GLU A 70 -2.77 -2.96 -8.27
N SER A 71 -2.65 -3.04 -6.95
CA SER A 71 -3.74 -2.66 -6.03
C SER A 71 -4.10 -1.18 -6.16
N THR A 72 -3.11 -0.31 -6.32
CA THR A 72 -3.33 1.12 -6.49
C THR A 72 -4.02 1.42 -7.81
N MET A 73 -3.57 0.80 -8.91
CA MET A 73 -4.22 0.92 -10.23
C MET A 73 -5.67 0.47 -10.17
N ALA A 74 -5.97 -0.68 -9.55
CA ALA A 74 -7.35 -1.16 -9.38
C ALA A 74 -8.23 -0.20 -8.54
N ARG A 75 -7.64 0.44 -7.52
CA ARG A 75 -8.35 1.47 -6.74
C ARG A 75 -8.60 2.74 -7.53
N VAL A 76 -7.65 3.15 -8.37
CA VAL A 76 -7.81 4.32 -9.24
C VAL A 76 -8.91 4.06 -10.27
N THR A 77 -8.90 2.91 -10.95
CA THR A 77 -9.95 2.59 -11.95
C THR A 77 -11.34 2.56 -11.32
N THR A 78 -11.48 1.96 -10.13
CA THR A 78 -12.78 1.94 -9.43
C THR A 78 -13.23 3.32 -8.95
N LEU A 79 -12.30 4.21 -8.60
CA LEU A 79 -12.62 5.60 -8.25
C LEU A 79 -13.02 6.41 -9.48
N GLU A 80 -12.35 6.21 -10.61
CA GLU A 80 -12.71 6.84 -11.90
C GLU A 80 -14.10 6.40 -12.36
N GLU A 81 -14.42 5.10 -12.28
CA GLU A 81 -15.76 4.59 -12.58
C GLU A 81 -16.83 5.22 -11.69
N ARG A 82 -16.58 5.31 -10.38
CA ARG A 82 -17.50 5.96 -9.44
C ARG A 82 -17.65 7.44 -9.71
N GLN A 83 -16.58 8.12 -10.11
CA GLN A 83 -16.62 9.54 -10.46
C GLN A 83 -17.52 9.77 -11.66
N VAL A 84 -17.35 8.98 -12.73
CA VAL A 84 -18.20 9.06 -13.93
C VAL A 84 -19.67 8.79 -13.59
N ASP A 85 -19.95 7.80 -12.74
CA ASP A 85 -21.32 7.51 -12.31
C ASP A 85 -21.93 8.62 -11.45
N LEU A 86 -21.13 9.29 -10.62
CA LEU A 86 -21.57 10.45 -9.85
C LEU A 86 -21.87 11.64 -10.77
N GLU A 87 -21.02 11.92 -11.75
CA GLU A 87 -21.24 12.97 -12.75
C GLU A 87 -22.55 12.75 -13.52
N ARG A 88 -22.81 11.52 -13.99
CA ARG A 88 -24.08 11.15 -14.64
C ARG A 88 -25.29 11.35 -13.71
N LYS A 89 -25.17 11.02 -12.43
CA LYS A 89 -26.25 11.22 -11.45
C LYS A 89 -26.54 12.69 -11.21
N VAL A 90 -25.49 13.51 -11.13
CA VAL A 90 -25.63 14.96 -10.99
C VAL A 90 -26.32 15.55 -12.20
N GLU A 91 -25.89 15.20 -13.41
CA GLU A 91 -26.53 15.67 -14.65
C GLU A 91 -28.02 15.29 -14.68
N ARG A 92 -28.35 14.04 -14.36
CA ARG A 92 -29.74 13.59 -14.28
C ARG A 92 -30.56 14.39 -13.25
N LEU A 93 -30.01 14.61 -12.05
CA LEU A 93 -30.70 15.39 -11.01
C LEU A 93 -30.89 16.84 -11.42
N GLU A 94 -29.92 17.44 -12.11
CA GLU A 94 -30.06 18.79 -12.65
C GLU A 94 -31.14 18.87 -13.73
N GLU A 95 -31.24 17.87 -14.61
CA GLU A 95 -32.30 17.76 -15.60
C GLU A 95 -33.66 17.59 -14.94
N GLU A 96 -33.79 16.70 -13.96
CA GLU A 96 -35.01 16.52 -13.16
C GLU A 96 -35.41 17.83 -12.47
N GLN A 97 -34.46 18.57 -11.89
CA GLN A 97 -34.73 19.88 -11.28
C GLN A 97 -35.14 20.94 -12.31
N ARG A 98 -34.57 20.93 -13.52
CA ARG A 98 -35.01 21.82 -14.62
C ARG A 98 -36.43 21.48 -15.06
N GLN A 99 -36.75 20.20 -15.21
CA GLN A 99 -38.10 19.75 -15.55
C GLN A 99 -39.08 20.13 -14.43
N TRP A 100 -38.71 19.88 -13.18
CA TRP A 100 -39.50 20.25 -12.01
C TRP A 100 -39.78 21.76 -11.95
N ARG A 101 -38.78 22.61 -12.21
CA ARG A 101 -38.97 24.07 -12.29
C ARG A 101 -39.95 24.46 -13.39
N ARG A 102 -39.85 23.85 -14.58
CA ARG A 102 -40.79 24.10 -15.69
C ARG A 102 -42.20 23.66 -15.34
N TRP A 103 -42.34 22.48 -14.74
CA TRP A 103 -43.63 21.95 -14.31
C TRP A 103 -44.26 22.81 -13.23
N LYS A 104 -43.47 23.25 -12.24
CA LYS A 104 -43.92 24.16 -11.18
C LYS A 104 -44.39 25.49 -11.77
N ALA A 105 -43.64 26.08 -12.69
CA ALA A 105 -44.04 27.32 -13.36
C ALA A 105 -45.37 27.17 -14.12
N ALA A 106 -45.50 26.12 -14.93
CA ALA A 106 -46.74 25.85 -15.67
C ALA A 106 -47.94 25.56 -14.75
N ALA A 107 -47.73 24.86 -13.64
CA ALA A 107 -48.76 24.61 -12.65
C ALA A 107 -49.22 25.91 -11.97
N LEU A 108 -48.29 26.79 -11.62
CA LEU A 108 -48.62 28.10 -11.04
C LEU A 108 -49.40 28.97 -12.01
N GLU A 109 -49.00 29.00 -13.29
CA GLU A 109 -49.74 29.72 -14.35
C GLU A 109 -51.17 29.19 -14.49
N TYR A 110 -51.34 27.86 -14.55
CA TYR A 110 -52.65 27.23 -14.61
C TYR A 110 -53.53 27.54 -13.39
N ILE A 111 -52.96 27.56 -12.18
CA ILE A 111 -53.66 27.93 -10.96
C ILE A 111 -54.15 29.39 -11.05
N ARG A 112 -53.33 30.30 -11.57
CA ARG A 112 -53.74 31.70 -11.75
C ARG A 112 -54.87 31.84 -12.75
N ASP A 113 -54.77 31.18 -13.91
CA ASP A 113 -55.83 31.19 -14.92
C ASP A 113 -57.17 30.69 -14.35
N LEU A 114 -57.13 29.65 -13.51
CA LEU A 114 -58.32 29.16 -12.81
C LEU A 114 -58.87 30.16 -11.80
N ARG A 115 -58.01 30.83 -11.03
CA ARG A 115 -58.44 31.87 -10.06
C ARG A 115 -59.09 33.05 -10.78
N ASP A 116 -58.50 33.49 -11.89
CA ASP A 116 -59.03 34.54 -12.76
C ASP A 116 -60.38 34.18 -13.35
N LEU A 117 -60.52 32.96 -13.85
CA LEU A 117 -61.77 32.46 -14.40
C LEU A 117 -62.85 32.40 -13.32
N VAL A 118 -62.52 31.94 -12.11
CA VAL A 118 -63.43 31.93 -10.96
C VAL A 118 -63.87 33.36 -10.60
N ALA A 119 -62.94 34.31 -10.55
CA ALA A 119 -63.26 35.71 -10.26
C ALA A 119 -64.18 36.33 -11.31
N LYS A 120 -63.90 36.08 -12.60
CA LYS A 120 -64.70 36.60 -13.73
C LYS A 120 -66.09 35.96 -13.82
N THR A 121 -66.19 34.65 -13.62
CA THR A 121 -67.44 33.90 -13.83
C THR A 121 -68.39 33.96 -12.63
N LEU A 122 -67.85 33.90 -11.41
CA LEU A 122 -68.66 33.85 -10.18
C LEU A 122 -68.75 35.20 -9.48
N GLY A 123 -68.03 36.23 -9.93
CA GLY A 123 -68.06 37.58 -9.35
C GLY A 123 -67.60 37.64 -7.88
N ARG A 124 -66.89 36.61 -7.42
CA ARG A 124 -66.37 36.48 -6.05
C ARG A 124 -64.86 36.31 -6.07
N ALA A 125 -64.18 36.76 -5.02
CA ALA A 125 -62.75 36.52 -4.86
C ALA A 125 -62.46 35.01 -4.86
N ALA A 126 -61.45 34.59 -5.61
CA ALA A 126 -60.98 33.21 -5.60
C ALA A 126 -60.47 32.82 -4.20
N PRO A 127 -60.60 31.56 -3.78
CA PRO A 127 -60.10 31.11 -2.49
C PRO A 127 -58.60 31.39 -2.36
N ALA A 128 -58.17 31.69 -1.12
CA ALA A 128 -56.76 31.94 -0.83
C ALA A 128 -55.92 30.70 -1.15
N PRO A 129 -54.74 30.86 -1.75
CA PRO A 129 -53.83 29.76 -2.00
C PRO A 129 -53.32 29.18 -0.66
N PRO A 130 -53.00 27.87 -0.59
CA PRO A 130 -52.31 27.26 0.55
C PRO A 130 -50.96 27.91 0.86
N GLU A 131 -50.55 27.90 2.13
CA GLU A 131 -49.31 28.54 2.62
C GLU A 131 -48.06 28.11 1.84
N GLU A 132 -48.00 26.87 1.36
CA GLU A 132 -46.83 26.33 0.64
C GLU A 132 -46.64 26.93 -0.75
N ILE A 133 -47.70 27.48 -1.36
CA ILE A 133 -47.65 28.09 -2.70
C ILE A 133 -48.08 29.56 -2.70
N GLU A 134 -48.57 30.09 -1.59
CA GLU A 134 -49.03 31.49 -1.46
C GLU A 134 -47.95 32.47 -1.90
N ALA A 135 -46.73 32.33 -1.39
CA ALA A 135 -45.61 33.19 -1.77
C ALA A 135 -45.27 33.11 -3.27
N ASP A 136 -45.36 31.92 -3.88
CA ASP A 136 -45.05 31.71 -5.30
C ASP A 136 -46.15 32.24 -6.23
N VAL A 137 -47.41 32.16 -5.80
CA VAL A 137 -48.55 32.67 -6.55
C VAL A 137 -48.55 34.20 -6.51
N ASP A 138 -48.31 34.80 -5.35
CA ASP A 138 -48.35 36.26 -5.13
C ASP A 138 -47.10 37.01 -5.63
N ALA A 139 -45.93 36.36 -5.70
CA ALA A 139 -44.67 37.02 -6.07
C ALA A 139 -44.66 37.60 -7.50
N GLN A 140 -45.50 37.09 -8.40
CA GLN A 140 -45.52 37.50 -9.81
C GLN A 140 -46.64 38.50 -10.14
N ASP A 141 -47.55 38.77 -9.21
CA ASP A 141 -48.56 39.85 -9.33
C ASP A 141 -48.00 41.21 -8.87
N ARG A 142 -46.76 41.24 -8.35
CA ARG A 142 -46.06 42.43 -7.82
C ARG A 142 -45.07 43.07 -8.79
N ASP A 143 -44.85 42.47 -9.95
CA ASP A 143 -44.09 43.03 -11.08
C ASP A 143 -45.06 43.57 -12.16
#